data_AF-A0A9W8IR84-F1
#
_entry.id   AF-A0A9W8IR84-F1
#
_cell.length_a   1.000
_cell.length_b   1.000
_cell.length_c   1.000
_cell.angle_alpha   90.00
_cell.angle_beta   90.00
_cell.angle_gamma   90.00
#
_symmetry.space_group_name_H-M   'P 1'
#
loop_
_entity.id
_entity.type
_entity.pdbx_description
1 polymer ?
#
loop_
_entity_poly.entity_id
_entity_poly.type
_entity_poly.pdbx_seq_one_letter_code
_entity_poly.pdbx_strand_id
1 'polypeptide(L)'
;MRSSLPLTLLRQSANRQALRQRAPRSVRFASTNTEAAQKKAQETLATAQVSAEKFLASAKKFLGPVGEKAGQLLGSYKEPLFYNLAVAKEVVKHVYHAERLQPPSLSTFKEVYQSLWSQVTNPAALRSFAQSGQVAQVGIYGLQAYGLFKIGEIVGRRQLIGYPSSSH
;
A
#
# COMPACT_ATOMS: atom_id res chain seq x y z
N MET A 1 -0.06 28.01 -70.74
CA MET A 1 -0.29 29.23 -69.94
C MET A 1 -0.05 28.88 -68.48
N ARG A 2 0.80 29.65 -67.79
CA ARG A 2 1.11 29.48 -66.36
C ARG A 2 0.19 30.39 -65.52
N SER A 3 -0.33 29.86 -64.41
CA SER A 3 -0.88 30.60 -63.27
C SER A 3 -1.43 29.59 -62.26
N SER A 4 -1.33 29.67 -60.93
CA SER A 4 -0.44 30.34 -59.96
C SER A 4 -1.03 30.00 -58.58
N LEU A 5 -0.20 29.44 -57.70
CA LEU A 5 -0.27 29.39 -56.22
C LEU A 5 -1.46 28.74 -55.47
N PRO A 6 -1.19 27.89 -54.45
CA PRO A 6 -2.17 27.33 -53.54
C PRO A 6 -2.26 28.11 -52.21
N LEU A 7 -3.47 28.44 -51.77
CA LEU A 7 -3.87 28.77 -50.40
C LEU A 7 -5.34 28.33 -50.31
N THR A 8 -5.78 27.46 -49.43
CA THR A 8 -5.89 27.71 -47.98
C THR A 8 -6.21 26.40 -47.26
N LEU A 9 -5.78 26.36 -46.01
CA LEU A 9 -5.75 25.26 -45.06
C LEU A 9 -7.14 24.67 -44.69
N LEU A 10 -7.21 23.35 -44.71
CA LEU A 10 -7.58 22.47 -43.58
C LEU A 10 -8.56 23.04 -42.53
N ARG A 11 -9.79 22.51 -42.47
CA ARG A 11 -10.33 21.80 -41.28
C ARG A 11 -11.75 21.26 -41.53
N GLN A 12 -11.84 20.01 -41.97
CA GLN A 12 -13.10 19.27 -41.93
C GLN A 12 -13.17 18.55 -40.57
N SER A 13 -13.80 19.17 -39.58
CA SER A 13 -14.11 18.51 -38.31
C SER A 13 -15.41 17.72 -38.46
N ALA A 14 -15.29 16.49 -38.94
CA ALA A 14 -16.34 15.50 -38.82
C ALA A 14 -16.50 15.06 -37.34
N ASN A 15 -17.74 15.07 -36.87
CA ASN A 15 -18.28 14.21 -35.80
C ASN A 15 -17.38 13.88 -34.61
N ARG A 16 -17.43 14.72 -33.57
CA ARG A 16 -17.13 14.28 -32.19
C ARG A 16 -18.30 14.59 -31.27
N GLN A 17 -19.31 13.75 -31.29
CA GLN A 17 -20.23 13.57 -30.15
C GLN A 17 -20.63 12.10 -30.03
N ALA A 18 -19.66 11.24 -29.72
CA ALA A 18 -19.94 9.89 -29.24
C ALA A 18 -18.76 9.33 -28.46
N LEU A 19 -18.37 10.01 -27.38
CA LEU A 19 -17.66 9.36 -26.28
C LEU A 19 -18.62 9.34 -25.10
N ARG A 20 -19.30 8.19 -24.95
CA ARG A 20 -19.94 7.75 -23.71
C ARG A 20 -18.89 7.75 -22.61
N GLN A 21 -18.71 8.88 -21.93
CA GLN A 21 -18.05 8.91 -20.64
C GLN A 21 -19.03 8.33 -19.63
N ARG A 22 -18.89 7.04 -19.37
CA ARG A 22 -19.47 6.36 -18.22
C ARG A 22 -18.75 6.90 -16.99
N ALA A 23 -19.23 8.03 -16.46
CA ALA A 23 -18.77 8.58 -15.20
C ALA A 23 -18.88 7.50 -14.12
N PRO A 24 -17.90 7.37 -13.20
CA PRO A 24 -18.05 6.52 -12.03
C PRO A 24 -19.29 7.02 -11.28
N ARG A 25 -20.26 6.13 -11.12
CA ARG A 25 -21.47 6.36 -10.34
C ARG A 25 -21.00 6.69 -8.92
N SER A 26 -20.99 7.97 -8.57
CA SER A 26 -20.79 8.42 -7.21
C SER A 26 -21.84 7.71 -6.37
N VAL A 27 -21.41 6.76 -5.54
CA VAL A 27 -22.24 6.22 -4.47
C VAL A 27 -22.49 7.41 -3.55
N ARG A 28 -23.63 8.06 -3.75
CA ARG A 28 -24.14 9.06 -2.83
C ARG A 28 -24.44 8.31 -1.54
N PHE A 29 -23.55 8.40 -0.57
CA PHE A 29 -23.91 8.11 0.81
C PHE A 29 -25.01 9.11 1.15
N ALA A 30 -26.22 8.58 1.38
CA ALA A 30 -27.36 9.37 1.81
C ALA A 30 -26.95 10.08 3.11
N SER A 31 -26.84 11.40 3.05
CA SER A 31 -26.66 12.26 4.20
C SER A 31 -27.92 12.21 5.04
N THR A 32 -28.00 11.27 5.97
CA THR A 32 -28.82 11.47 7.16
C THR A 32 -28.16 12.61 7.92
N ASN A 33 -28.75 13.80 7.86
CA ASN A 33 -28.44 14.92 8.73
C ASN A 33 -28.84 14.55 10.17
N THR A 34 -28.05 13.70 10.81
CA THR A 34 -28.07 13.54 12.25
C THR A 34 -26.88 14.33 12.79
N GLU A 35 -27.17 15.46 13.41
CA GLU A 35 -26.17 16.33 14.06
C GLU A 35 -25.25 15.54 15.01
N ALA A 36 -25.74 14.41 15.55
CA ALA A 36 -24.98 13.48 16.38
C ALA A 36 -23.89 12.69 15.61
N ALA A 37 -24.08 12.36 14.33
CA ALA A 37 -23.08 11.67 13.51
C ALA A 37 -21.97 12.62 13.04
N GLN A 38 -22.32 13.87 12.73
CA GLN A 38 -21.34 14.92 12.42
C GLN A 38 -20.53 15.31 13.66
N LYS A 39 -21.16 15.41 14.84
CA LYS A 39 -20.46 15.65 16.11
C LYS A 39 -19.54 14.50 16.48
N LYS A 40 -19.95 13.23 16.31
CA LYS A 40 -19.05 12.07 16.53
C LYS A 40 -17.91 11.99 15.52
N ALA A 41 -18.14 12.36 14.26
CA ALA A 41 -17.09 12.44 13.25
C ALA A 41 -16.11 13.60 13.57
N GLN A 42 -16.59 14.74 14.07
CA GLN A 42 -15.74 15.83 14.54
C GLN A 42 -14.99 15.46 15.81
N GLU A 43 -15.59 14.72 16.74
CA GLU A 43 -14.92 14.23 17.94
C GLU A 43 -13.86 13.17 17.61
N THR A 44 -14.10 12.27 16.65
CA THR A 44 -13.08 11.30 16.21
C THR A 44 -11.98 11.97 15.40
N LEU A 45 -12.30 12.99 14.59
CA LEU A 45 -11.29 13.79 13.89
C LEU A 45 -10.47 14.62 14.87
N ALA A 46 -11.10 15.25 15.88
CA ALA A 46 -10.43 16.02 16.91
C ALA A 46 -9.57 15.11 17.82
N THR A 47 -10.05 13.93 18.17
CA THR A 47 -9.28 12.95 18.95
C THR A 47 -8.11 12.38 18.14
N ALA A 48 -8.31 12.15 16.84
CA ALA A 48 -7.25 11.74 15.92
C ALA A 48 -6.24 12.87 15.69
N GLN A 49 -6.69 14.13 15.58
CA GLN A 49 -5.83 15.31 15.49
C GLN A 49 -5.01 15.49 16.76
N VAL A 50 -5.62 15.42 17.94
CA VAL A 50 -4.92 15.50 19.23
C VAL A 50 -3.94 14.33 19.41
N SER A 51 -4.30 13.13 18.97
CA SER A 51 -3.39 11.96 19.03
C SER A 51 -2.25 12.10 18.03
N ALA A 52 -2.51 12.62 16.84
CA ALA A 52 -1.50 12.92 15.83
C ALA A 52 -0.59 14.07 16.31
N GLU A 53 -1.11 15.11 16.96
CA GLU A 53 -0.35 16.20 17.55
C GLU A 53 0.52 15.71 18.71
N LYS A 54 -0.01 14.86 19.59
CA LYS A 54 0.77 14.24 20.68
C LYS A 54 1.86 13.33 20.13
N PHE A 55 1.55 12.56 19.09
CA PHE A 55 2.51 11.70 18.41
C PHE A 55 3.58 12.52 17.70
N LEU A 56 3.20 13.57 16.96
CA LEU A 56 4.12 14.48 16.29
C LEU A 56 4.95 15.29 17.29
N ALA A 57 4.39 15.70 18.42
CA ALA A 57 5.12 16.40 19.48
C ALA A 57 6.11 15.46 20.16
N SER A 58 5.73 14.20 20.42
CA SER A 58 6.62 13.18 20.97
C SER A 58 7.72 12.83 19.96
N ALA A 59 7.37 12.59 18.70
CA ALA A 59 8.30 12.36 17.62
C ALA A 59 9.26 13.55 17.44
N LYS A 60 8.78 14.79 17.46
CA LYS A 60 9.62 16.00 17.44
C LYS A 60 10.54 16.10 18.66
N LYS A 61 10.09 15.71 19.86
CA LYS A 61 10.95 15.70 21.05
C LYS A 61 12.05 14.64 20.98
N PHE A 62 11.77 13.46 20.44
CA PHE A 62 12.74 12.37 20.32
C PHE A 62 13.65 12.49 19.09
N LEU A 63 13.10 12.94 17.95
CA LEU A 63 13.82 13.06 16.69
C LEU A 63 14.36 14.47 16.44
N GLY A 64 13.90 15.50 17.16
CA GLY A 64 14.34 16.87 17.00
C GLY A 64 15.85 17.03 17.26
N PRO A 65 16.36 16.77 18.48
CA PRO A 65 17.76 17.03 18.80
C PRO A 65 18.74 16.10 18.05
N VAL A 66 18.31 14.87 17.73
CA VAL A 66 19.13 13.91 16.96
C VAL A 66 19.07 14.20 15.47
N GLY A 67 17.89 14.55 14.95
CA GLY A 67 17.66 14.88 13.55
C GLY A 67 18.25 16.23 13.14
N GLU A 68 18.26 17.22 14.03
CA GLU A 68 18.92 18.51 13.80
C GLU A 68 20.43 18.37 13.80
N LYS A 69 21.02 17.60 14.73
CA LYS A 69 22.47 17.32 14.74
C LYS A 69 22.91 16.49 13.55
N ALA A 70 22.16 15.45 13.19
CA ALA A 70 22.41 14.68 11.98
C ALA A 70 22.23 15.55 10.72
N GLY A 71 21.20 16.42 10.69
CA GLY A 71 20.96 17.35 9.59
C GLY A 71 22.04 18.42 9.45
N GLN A 72 22.62 18.90 10.54
CA GLN A 72 23.76 19.82 10.56
C GLN A 72 25.06 19.13 10.14
N LEU A 73 25.31 17.89 10.60
CA LEU A 73 26.47 17.09 10.19
C LEU A 73 26.44 16.70 8.71
N LEU A 74 25.24 16.48 8.16
CA LEU A 74 25.07 16.20 6.73
C LEU A 74 25.17 17.46 5.85
N GLY A 75 25.10 18.67 6.43
CA GLY A 75 25.31 19.93 5.71
C GLY A 75 24.60 20.00 4.35
N SER A 76 25.37 20.25 3.29
CA SER A 76 24.89 20.29 1.89
C SER A 76 24.51 18.92 1.30
N TYR A 77 24.95 17.79 1.88
CA TYR A 77 24.57 16.45 1.43
C TYR A 77 23.15 16.04 1.81
N LYS A 78 22.51 16.80 2.70
CA LYS A 78 21.13 16.59 3.11
C LYS A 78 20.17 16.58 1.91
N GLU A 79 20.34 17.54 1.00
CA GLU A 79 19.47 17.75 -0.16
C GLU A 79 19.52 16.59 -1.18
N PRO A 80 20.71 16.15 -1.66
CA PRO A 80 20.78 14.99 -2.54
C PRO A 80 20.35 13.70 -1.83
N LEU A 81 20.60 13.53 -0.53
CA LEU A 81 20.12 12.34 0.20
C LEU A 81 18.60 12.26 0.22
N PHE A 82 17.90 13.34 0.57
CA PHE A 82 16.44 13.35 0.57
C PHE A 82 15.85 13.14 -0.81
N TYR A 83 16.47 13.72 -1.84
CA TYR A 83 16.08 13.46 -3.23
C TYR A 83 16.18 11.98 -3.58
N ASN A 84 17.32 11.34 -3.30
CA ASN A 84 17.52 9.91 -3.58
C ASN A 84 16.56 9.02 -2.78
N LEU A 85 16.29 9.36 -1.51
CA LEU A 85 15.29 8.65 -0.70
C LEU A 85 13.87 8.82 -1.27
N ALA A 86 13.51 10.00 -1.77
CA ALA A 86 12.22 10.24 -2.40
C ALA A 86 12.07 9.41 -3.69
N VAL A 87 13.10 9.37 -4.53
CA VAL A 87 13.14 8.52 -5.73
C VAL A 87 13.03 7.04 -5.34
N ALA A 88 13.83 6.58 -4.38
CA ALA A 88 13.79 5.21 -3.89
C ALA A 88 12.40 4.83 -3.35
N LYS A 89 11.74 5.74 -2.62
CA LYS A 89 10.37 5.55 -2.14
C LYS A 89 9.39 5.35 -3.29
N GLU A 90 9.45 6.18 -4.34
CA GLU A 90 8.56 6.03 -5.49
C GLU A 90 8.82 4.73 -6.26
N VAL A 91 10.07 4.30 -6.37
CA VAL A 91 10.45 3.00 -6.94
C VAL A 91 9.84 1.87 -6.12
N VAL A 92 10.01 1.89 -4.78
CA VAL A 92 9.42 0.90 -3.88
C VAL A 92 7.90 0.87 -4.01
N LYS A 93 7.24 2.03 -4.12
CA LYS A 93 5.79 2.11 -4.33
C LYS A 93 5.35 1.48 -5.65
N HIS A 94 6.10 1.70 -6.73
CA HIS A 94 5.82 1.07 -8.02
C HIS A 94 5.95 -0.44 -7.94
N VAL A 95 7.05 -0.94 -7.36
CA VAL A 95 7.27 -2.38 -7.14
C VAL A 95 6.16 -2.96 -6.26
N TYR A 96 5.72 -2.26 -5.21
CA TYR A 96 4.64 -2.72 -4.34
C TYR A 96 3.35 -3.03 -5.11
N HIS A 97 2.96 -2.14 -6.02
CA HIS A 97 1.76 -2.35 -6.85
C HIS A 97 2.01 -3.32 -8.01
N ALA A 98 3.16 -3.25 -8.66
CA ALA A 98 3.51 -4.10 -9.79
C ALA A 98 3.63 -5.58 -9.37
N GLU A 99 4.28 -5.85 -8.24
CA GLU A 99 4.49 -7.19 -7.68
C GLU A 99 3.33 -7.67 -6.81
N ARG A 100 2.21 -6.93 -6.79
CA ARG A 100 0.99 -7.31 -6.04
C ARG A 100 1.26 -7.58 -4.55
N LEU A 101 2.17 -6.81 -3.94
CA LEU A 101 2.45 -6.88 -2.50
C LEU A 101 1.31 -6.30 -1.64
N GLN A 102 0.29 -5.73 -2.28
CA GLN A 102 -0.93 -5.32 -1.63
C GLN A 102 -1.73 -6.53 -1.13
N PRO A 103 -2.35 -6.43 0.07
CA PRO A 103 -3.15 -7.52 0.61
C PRO A 103 -4.30 -7.85 -0.37
N PRO A 104 -4.54 -9.14 -0.68
CA PRO A 104 -5.61 -9.53 -1.57
C PRO A 104 -6.99 -9.25 -0.95
N SER A 105 -8.03 -9.24 -1.78
CA SER A 105 -9.39 -9.05 -1.29
C SER A 105 -9.85 -10.24 -0.44
N LEU A 106 -10.80 -9.99 0.47
CA LEU A 106 -11.38 -11.04 1.30
C LEU A 106 -12.06 -12.15 0.48
N SER A 107 -12.60 -11.82 -0.70
CA SER A 107 -13.16 -12.82 -1.62
C SER A 107 -12.08 -13.77 -2.13
N THR A 108 -10.95 -13.23 -2.58
CA THR A 108 -9.82 -14.04 -3.04
C THR A 108 -9.26 -14.92 -1.94
N PHE A 109 -9.16 -14.41 -0.70
CA PHE A 109 -8.78 -15.25 0.45
C PHE A 109 -9.74 -16.41 0.67
N LYS A 110 -11.06 -16.16 0.62
CA LYS A 110 -12.08 -17.20 0.78
C LYS A 110 -11.98 -18.26 -0.32
N GLU A 111 -11.83 -17.84 -1.57
CA GLU A 111 -11.70 -18.71 -2.73
C GLU A 111 -10.46 -19.62 -2.60
N VAL A 112 -9.30 -19.04 -2.27
CA VAL A 112 -8.06 -19.81 -2.05
C VAL A 112 -8.22 -20.78 -0.88
N TYR A 113 -8.81 -20.36 0.23
CA TYR A 113 -9.05 -21.23 1.37
C TYR A 113 -9.96 -22.42 1.03
N GLN A 114 -11.08 -22.16 0.35
CA GLN A 114 -12.01 -23.20 -0.08
C GLN A 114 -11.35 -24.19 -1.04
N SER A 115 -10.59 -23.68 -2.01
CA SER A 115 -9.84 -24.51 -2.96
C SER A 115 -8.81 -25.38 -2.24
N LEU A 116 -7.99 -24.78 -1.38
CA LEU A 116 -6.97 -25.50 -0.62
C LEU A 116 -7.58 -26.57 0.29
N TRP A 117 -8.66 -26.24 0.99
CA TRP A 117 -9.37 -27.19 1.84
C TRP A 117 -9.90 -28.39 1.05
N SER A 118 -10.48 -28.16 -0.13
CA SER A 118 -10.97 -29.23 -0.99
C SER A 118 -9.85 -30.14 -1.52
N GLN A 119 -8.66 -29.58 -1.76
CA GLN A 119 -7.50 -30.35 -2.22
C GLN A 119 -6.88 -31.18 -1.10
N VAL A 120 -6.75 -30.61 0.11
CA VAL A 120 -6.16 -31.29 1.27
C VAL A 120 -7.08 -32.40 1.80
N THR A 121 -8.40 -32.23 1.69
CA THR A 121 -9.37 -33.27 2.09
C THR A 121 -9.53 -34.38 1.04
N ASN A 122 -9.00 -34.19 -0.17
CA ASN A 122 -9.07 -35.19 -1.24
C ASN A 122 -7.83 -36.11 -1.24
N PRO A 123 -7.98 -37.41 -0.94
CA PRO A 123 -6.85 -38.33 -0.85
C PRO A 123 -6.19 -38.65 -2.20
N ALA A 124 -6.87 -38.43 -3.33
CA ALA A 124 -6.26 -38.56 -4.65
C ALA A 124 -5.33 -37.36 -4.94
N ALA A 125 -5.76 -36.15 -4.57
CA ALA A 125 -4.97 -34.93 -4.74
C ALA A 125 -3.68 -34.95 -3.89
N LEU A 126 -3.76 -35.47 -2.66
CA LEU A 126 -2.59 -35.66 -1.80
C LEU A 126 -1.58 -36.66 -2.39
N ARG A 127 -2.05 -37.77 -2.97
CA ARG A 127 -1.18 -38.74 -3.63
C ARG A 127 -0.48 -38.14 -4.84
N SER A 128 -1.21 -37.42 -5.69
CA SER A 128 -0.60 -36.73 -6.84
C SER A 128 0.39 -35.66 -6.39
N PHE A 129 0.11 -34.94 -5.31
CA PHE A 129 1.01 -33.93 -4.77
C PHE A 129 2.32 -34.57 -4.26
N ALA A 130 2.24 -35.67 -3.51
CA ALA A 130 3.43 -36.38 -3.04
C ALA A 130 4.30 -36.91 -4.20
N GLN A 131 3.67 -37.36 -5.28
CA GLN A 131 4.36 -37.86 -6.47
C GLN A 131 4.90 -36.74 -7.37
N SER A 132 4.40 -35.51 -7.24
CA SER A 132 4.78 -34.37 -8.08
C SER A 132 6.19 -33.82 -7.82
N GLY A 133 6.85 -34.24 -6.73
CA GLY A 133 8.16 -33.73 -6.32
C GLY A 133 8.14 -32.30 -5.75
N GLN A 134 6.98 -31.68 -5.56
CA GLN A 134 6.84 -30.29 -5.11
C GLN A 134 6.96 -30.10 -3.58
N VAL A 135 7.22 -31.17 -2.84
CA VAL A 135 7.29 -31.14 -1.37
C VAL A 135 8.35 -30.16 -0.87
N ALA A 136 9.51 -30.11 -1.51
CA ALA A 136 10.58 -29.17 -1.16
C ALA A 136 10.15 -27.71 -1.36
N GLN A 137 9.45 -27.42 -2.46
CA GLN A 137 8.95 -26.08 -2.75
C GLN A 137 7.92 -25.62 -1.71
N VAL A 138 7.00 -26.50 -1.32
CA VAL A 138 6.04 -26.20 -0.25
C VAL A 138 6.74 -26.01 1.10
N GLY A 139 7.80 -26.79 1.39
CA GLY A 139 8.63 -26.58 2.57
C GLY A 139 9.30 -25.19 2.58
N ILE A 140 9.86 -24.77 1.45
CA ILE A 140 10.45 -23.43 1.28
C ILE A 140 9.39 -22.34 1.49
N TYR A 141 8.20 -22.49 0.93
CA TYR A 141 7.09 -21.55 1.16
C TYR A 141 6.62 -21.53 2.61
N GLY A 142 6.60 -22.68 3.28
CA GLY A 142 6.34 -22.77 4.72
C GLY A 142 7.36 -21.98 5.54
N LEU A 143 8.64 -22.06 5.18
CA LEU A 143 9.71 -21.30 5.82
C LEU A 143 9.59 -19.79 5.55
N GLN A 144 9.21 -19.39 4.32
CA GLN A 144 8.92 -17.99 4.01
C GLN A 144 7.72 -17.46 4.81
N ALA A 145 6.64 -18.24 4.91
CA ALA A 145 5.47 -17.89 5.71
C ALA A 145 5.82 -17.76 7.20
N TYR A 146 6.68 -18.65 7.71
CA TYR A 146 7.20 -18.54 9.08
C TYR A 146 8.03 -17.26 9.29
N GLY A 147 8.86 -16.89 8.32
CA GLY A 147 9.59 -15.62 8.32
C GLY A 147 8.65 -14.40 8.38
N LEU A 148 7.61 -14.38 7.53
CA LEU A 148 6.59 -13.32 7.55
C LEU A 148 5.83 -13.26 8.88
N PHE A 149 5.51 -14.41 9.47
CA PHE A 149 4.89 -14.48 10.80
C PHE A 149 5.77 -13.81 11.87
N LYS A 150 7.08 -14.07 11.86
CA LYS A 150 8.02 -13.45 12.80
C LYS A 150 8.18 -11.95 12.59
N ILE A 151 8.15 -11.48 11.34
CA ILE A 151 8.09 -10.04 11.04
C ILE A 151 6.81 -9.43 11.63
N GLY A 152 5.67 -10.11 11.50
CA GLY A 152 4.41 -9.70 12.13
C GLY A 152 4.52 -9.60 13.66
N GLU A 153 5.19 -10.56 14.30
CA GLU A 153 5.45 -10.54 15.75
C GLU A 153 6.30 -9.32 16.16
N ILE A 154 7.37 -9.02 15.40
CA ILE A 154 8.23 -7.84 15.61
C ILE A 154 7.42 -6.54 15.51
N VAL A 155 6.55 -6.43 14.50
CA VAL A 155 5.69 -5.25 14.31
C VAL A 155 4.67 -5.14 15.45
N GLY A 156 4.02 -6.24 15.82
CA GLY A 156 3.02 -6.28 16.89
C GLY A 156 3.61 -5.94 18.26
N ARG A 157 4.83 -6.39 18.55
CA ARG A 157 5.56 -6.10 19.79
C ARG A 157 6.37 -4.80 19.74
N ARG A 158 6.55 -4.21 18.54
CA ARG A 158 7.35 -3.00 18.28
C ARG A 158 8.80 -3.09 18.80
N GLN A 159 9.35 -4.31 18.81
CA GLN A 159 10.67 -4.63 19.36
C GLN A 159 11.41 -5.55 18.40
N LEU A 160 12.66 -5.21 18.07
CA LEU A 160 13.50 -5.99 17.15
C LEU A 160 14.22 -7.16 17.86
N ILE A 161 14.59 -7.02 19.14
CA ILE A 161 15.41 -7.99 19.87
C ILE A 161 14.89 -8.14 21.31
N GLY A 162 14.70 -9.39 21.73
CA GLY A 162 14.46 -9.76 23.14
C GLY A 162 13.13 -9.29 23.73
N TYR A 163 12.88 -9.67 24.99
CA TYR A 163 11.94 -8.97 25.87
C TYR A 163 12.78 -8.06 26.77
N PRO A 164 12.31 -6.85 27.12
CA PRO A 164 13.01 -6.06 28.13
C PRO A 164 13.08 -6.90 29.40
N SER A 165 14.28 -7.11 29.93
CA SER A 165 14.44 -7.70 31.26
C SER A 165 13.73 -6.78 32.23
N SER A 166 12.73 -7.29 32.94
CA SER A 166 12.17 -6.60 34.11
C SER A 166 13.22 -6.61 35.21
N SER A 167 14.19 -5.70 35.12
CA SER A 167 15.09 -5.36 36.22
C SER A 167 14.48 -4.18 36.96
N HIS A 168 13.97 -4.47 38.16
CA HIS A 168 13.67 -3.61 39.31
C HIS A 168 13.35 -2.12 39.07
#